data_AF-A0A2I0QZQ0-F1
#
_entry.id   AF-A0A2I0QZQ0-F1
#
_cell.length_a   1.000
_cell.length_b   1.000
_cell.length_c   1.000
_cell.angle_alpha   90.00
_cell.angle_beta   90.00
_cell.angle_gamma   90.00
#
_symmetry.space_group_name_H-M   'P 1'
#
loop_
_entity.id
_entity.type
_entity.pdbx_description
1 polymer ?
#
loop_
_entity_poly.entity_id
_entity_poly.type
_entity_poly.pdbx_seq_one_letter_code
_entity_poly.pdbx_strand_id
1 'polypeptide(L)'
;MKSKLEEKKANFALKADDNKKRAYKEGIEAVVESGIVESAMQVVAKECGIVFKLTDEVVEMYDEAFDMNGYNGDVSNELPLAASLIGENGEIIYAFLDADYRNRAEPSEITEFLKNNK
;
A
#
# COMPACT_ATOMS: atom_id res chain seq x y z
N MET A 1 5.57 -19.42 4.52
CA MET A 1 4.73 -18.20 4.43
C MET A 1 3.72 -18.28 3.27
N LYS A 2 4.17 -18.62 2.05
CA LYS A 2 3.32 -18.80 0.86
C LYS A 2 2.15 -19.77 1.06
N SER A 3 2.37 -20.93 1.66
CA SER A 3 1.32 -21.91 1.95
C SER A 3 0.20 -21.41 2.86
N LYS A 4 0.53 -20.62 3.90
CA LYS A 4 -0.45 -20.03 4.82
C LYS A 4 -1.29 -18.95 4.14
N LEU A 5 -0.72 -18.25 3.16
CA LEU A 5 -1.43 -17.21 2.41
C LEU A 5 -2.45 -17.84 1.45
N GLU A 6 -2.05 -18.89 0.74
CA GLU A 6 -2.95 -19.68 -0.11
C GLU A 6 -4.08 -20.33 0.68
N GLU A 7 -3.78 -20.86 1.87
CA GLU A 7 -4.81 -21.41 2.77
C GLU A 7 -5.81 -20.35 3.22
N LYS A 8 -5.36 -19.14 3.58
CA LYS A 8 -6.26 -18.01 3.91
C LYS A 8 -7.12 -17.61 2.71
N LYS A 9 -6.55 -17.57 1.51
CA LYS A 9 -7.26 -17.24 0.27
C LYS A 9 -8.34 -18.29 -0.06
N ALA A 10 -8.00 -19.57 0.05
CA ALA A 10 -8.95 -20.68 -0.13
C ALA A 10 -10.08 -20.64 0.91
N ASN A 11 -9.75 -20.41 2.19
CA ASN A 11 -10.74 -20.29 3.27
C ASN A 11 -11.68 -19.10 3.09
N PHE A 12 -11.18 -17.97 2.57
CA PHE A 12 -12.03 -16.84 2.21
C PHE A 12 -13.00 -17.21 1.09
N ALA A 13 -12.50 -17.85 0.02
CA ALA A 13 -13.33 -18.26 -1.11
C ALA A 13 -14.44 -19.26 -0.72
N LEU A 14 -14.18 -20.13 0.27
CA LEU A 14 -15.16 -21.08 0.79
C LEU A 14 -16.24 -20.43 1.68
N LYS A 15 -15.89 -19.37 2.43
CA LYS A 15 -16.77 -18.76 3.44
C LYS A 15 -17.51 -17.50 2.97
N ALA A 16 -16.99 -16.81 1.97
CA ALA A 16 -17.61 -15.60 1.44
C ALA A 16 -18.82 -15.96 0.56
N ASP A 17 -19.92 -15.23 0.74
CA ASP A 17 -21.06 -15.27 -0.17
C ASP A 17 -20.72 -14.63 -1.53
N ASP A 18 -21.56 -14.88 -2.52
CA ASP A 18 -21.30 -14.45 -3.90
C ASP A 18 -21.33 -12.93 -4.06
N ASN A 19 -22.11 -12.20 -3.25
CA ASN A 19 -22.11 -10.74 -3.29
C ASN A 19 -20.78 -10.19 -2.76
N LYS A 20 -20.27 -10.77 -1.67
CA LYS A 20 -18.96 -10.39 -1.12
C LYS A 20 -17.83 -10.70 -2.09
N LYS A 21 -17.83 -11.87 -2.73
CA LYS A 21 -16.83 -12.22 -3.75
C LYS A 21 -16.86 -11.23 -4.92
N ARG A 22 -18.05 -10.88 -5.39
CA ARG A 22 -18.24 -9.90 -6.48
C ARG A 22 -17.73 -8.52 -6.10
N ALA A 23 -18.10 -7.99 -4.93
CA ALA A 23 -17.63 -6.67 -4.48
C ALA A 23 -16.10 -6.60 -4.36
N TYR A 24 -15.46 -7.66 -3.87
CA TYR A 24 -13.99 -7.75 -3.84
C TYR A 24 -13.39 -7.76 -5.24
N LYS A 25 -13.98 -8.53 -6.16
CA LYS A 25 -13.52 -8.60 -7.54
C LYS A 25 -13.62 -7.23 -8.22
N GLU A 26 -14.79 -6.61 -8.18
CA GLU A 26 -15.05 -5.29 -8.77
C GLU A 26 -14.13 -4.22 -8.17
N GLY A 27 -13.90 -4.22 -6.85
CA GLY A 27 -13.00 -3.29 -6.20
C GLY A 27 -11.53 -3.47 -6.62
N ILE A 28 -11.05 -4.71 -6.74
CA ILE A 28 -9.68 -4.99 -7.22
C ILE A 28 -9.55 -4.58 -8.69
N GLU A 29 -10.53 -4.91 -9.53
CA GLU A 29 -10.56 -4.52 -10.95
C GLU A 29 -10.52 -2.99 -11.09
N ALA A 30 -11.33 -2.26 -10.32
CA ALA A 30 -11.32 -0.80 -10.33
C ALA A 30 -9.96 -0.20 -9.92
N VAL A 31 -9.27 -0.79 -8.93
CA VAL A 31 -7.92 -0.37 -8.54
C VAL A 31 -6.92 -0.60 -9.68
N VAL A 32 -6.98 -1.76 -10.34
CA VAL A 32 -6.12 -2.05 -11.50
C VAL A 32 -6.43 -1.09 -12.67
N GLU A 33 -7.71 -0.90 -13.01
CA GLU A 33 -8.16 -0.02 -14.09
C GLU A 33 -7.84 1.45 -13.85
N SER A 34 -7.77 1.89 -12.59
CA SER A 34 -7.33 3.25 -12.27
C SER A 34 -5.87 3.54 -12.66
N GLY A 35 -5.08 2.51 -12.99
CA GLY A 35 -3.66 2.63 -13.31
C GLY A 35 -2.79 2.87 -12.07
N ILE A 36 -3.36 2.90 -10.86
CA ILE A 36 -2.61 3.21 -9.63
C ILE A 36 -1.60 2.11 -9.27
N VAL A 37 -1.87 0.85 -9.65
CA VAL A 37 -0.93 -0.26 -9.42
C VAL A 37 0.37 -0.08 -10.21
N GLU A 38 0.32 0.60 -11.36
CA GLU A 38 1.47 0.86 -12.22
C GLU A 38 2.11 2.23 -11.92
N SER A 39 1.31 3.23 -11.57
CA SER A 39 1.75 4.62 -11.41
C SER A 39 2.10 5.02 -9.97
N ALA A 40 1.63 4.31 -8.95
CA ALA A 40 1.93 4.60 -7.55
C ALA A 40 3.32 4.09 -7.11
N MET A 41 4.31 4.12 -7.99
CA MET A 41 5.70 3.86 -7.65
C MET A 41 6.34 5.15 -7.14
N GLN A 42 6.33 5.32 -5.81
CA GLN A 42 6.92 6.45 -5.08
C GLN A 42 6.43 7.88 -5.42
N VAL A 43 5.73 8.11 -6.54
CA VAL A 43 5.28 9.44 -6.99
C VAL A 43 4.46 10.13 -5.92
N VAL A 44 3.43 9.46 -5.39
CA VAL A 44 2.56 10.01 -4.34
C VAL A 44 3.35 10.35 -3.08
N ALA A 45 4.30 9.49 -2.69
CA ALA A 45 5.13 9.73 -1.51
C ALA A 45 6.08 10.93 -1.71
N LYS A 46 6.65 11.09 -2.91
CA LYS A 46 7.48 12.25 -3.28
C LYS A 46 6.66 13.54 -3.28
N GLU A 47 5.48 13.54 -3.89
CA GLU A 47 4.56 14.69 -3.91
C GLU A 47 4.09 15.08 -2.50
N CYS A 48 3.89 14.10 -1.62
CA CYS A 48 3.55 14.33 -0.22
C CYS A 48 4.76 14.70 0.66
N GLY A 49 5.99 14.68 0.13
CA GLY A 49 7.20 15.00 0.88
C GLY A 49 7.57 13.98 1.97
N ILE A 50 7.14 12.73 1.81
CA ILE A 50 7.30 11.65 2.81
C ILE A 50 8.25 10.54 2.33
N VAL A 51 9.30 10.91 1.61
CA VAL A 51 10.38 9.98 1.23
C VAL A 51 11.64 10.25 2.06
N PHE A 52 12.46 9.22 2.25
CA PHE A 52 13.77 9.35 2.89
C PHE A 52 14.84 8.64 2.07
N LYS A 53 16.04 9.21 2.06
CA LYS A 53 17.22 8.66 1.40
C LYS A 53 17.86 7.59 2.28
N LEU A 54 18.18 6.45 1.69
CA LEU A 54 18.94 5.39 2.36
C LEU A 54 20.42 5.73 2.44
N THR A 55 21.08 5.26 3.50
CA THR A 55 22.54 5.27 3.60
C THR A 55 23.15 4.23 2.67
N ASP A 56 24.36 4.48 2.18
CA ASP A 56 25.05 3.58 1.24
C ASP A 56 25.12 2.13 1.74
N GLU A 57 25.40 1.92 3.03
CA GLU A 57 25.41 0.60 3.66
C GLU A 57 24.07 -0.16 3.52
N VAL A 58 22.94 0.54 3.66
CA VAL A 58 21.61 -0.07 3.57
C VAL A 58 21.25 -0.33 2.11
N VAL A 59 21.67 0.55 1.19
CA VAL A 59 21.50 0.35 -0.25
C VAL A 59 22.22 -0.93 -0.68
N GLU A 60 23.50 -1.10 -0.30
CA GLU A 60 24.28 -2.30 -0.60
C GLU A 60 23.59 -3.56 -0.06
N MET A 61 23.16 -3.54 1.20
CA MET A 61 22.46 -4.68 1.82
C MET A 61 21.15 -5.05 1.08
N TYR A 62 20.39 -4.07 0.60
CA TYR A 62 19.12 -4.32 -0.09
C TYR A 62 19.32 -4.76 -1.54
N ASP A 63 20.27 -4.17 -2.25
CA ASP A 63 20.62 -4.58 -3.60
C ASP A 63 21.16 -6.02 -3.63
N GLU A 64 22.00 -6.41 -2.67
CA GLU A 64 22.45 -7.81 -2.54
C GLU A 64 21.29 -8.79 -2.26
N ALA A 65 20.28 -8.34 -1.49
CA ALA A 65 19.16 -9.20 -1.11
C ALA A 65 18.12 -9.36 -2.21
N PHE A 66 17.83 -8.32 -3.01
CA PHE A 66 16.72 -8.36 -3.97
C PHE A 66 16.81 -7.39 -5.18
N ASP A 67 17.95 -6.76 -5.48
CA ASP A 67 18.07 -5.70 -6.51
C ASP A 67 17.00 -4.61 -6.31
N MET A 68 17.22 -3.73 -5.33
CA MET A 68 16.20 -2.79 -4.87
C MET A 68 15.80 -1.84 -5.99
N ASN A 69 16.77 -1.34 -6.74
CA ASN A 69 16.52 -0.39 -7.82
C ASN A 69 15.72 -1.04 -8.96
N GLY A 70 16.04 -2.29 -9.33
CA GLY A 70 15.25 -3.06 -10.29
C GLY A 70 13.85 -3.39 -9.79
N TYR A 71 13.71 -3.77 -8.52
CA TYR A 71 12.43 -4.13 -7.89
C TYR A 71 11.49 -2.92 -7.75
N ASN A 72 12.03 -1.78 -7.35
CA ASN A 72 11.27 -0.54 -7.14
C ASN A 72 11.17 0.33 -8.40
N GLY A 73 11.84 -0.03 -9.49
CA GLY A 73 11.92 0.74 -10.74
C GLY A 73 12.33 2.21 -10.54
N ASP A 74 13.07 2.49 -9.48
CA ASP A 74 13.54 3.82 -9.08
C ASP A 74 14.99 3.71 -8.62
N VAL A 75 15.87 4.53 -9.20
CA VAL A 75 17.31 4.58 -8.90
C VAL A 75 17.67 5.67 -7.88
N SER A 76 16.65 6.30 -7.29
CA SER A 76 16.83 7.36 -6.30
C SER A 76 17.44 6.87 -4.99
N ASN A 77 17.45 5.57 -4.70
CA ASN A 77 17.75 5.01 -3.37
C ASN A 77 16.92 5.66 -2.24
N GLU A 78 15.71 6.12 -2.57
CA GLU A 78 14.74 6.63 -1.62
C GLU A 78 13.69 5.55 -1.34
N LEU A 79 13.12 5.58 -0.14
CA LEU A 79 11.95 4.80 0.21
C LEU A 79 10.86 5.71 0.79
N PRO A 80 9.58 5.38 0.58
CA PRO A 80 8.49 6.08 1.22
C PRO A 80 8.46 5.76 2.72
N LEU A 81 8.20 6.78 3.53
CA LEU A 81 7.77 6.59 4.90
C LEU A 81 6.47 5.79 4.90
N ALA A 82 6.33 4.88 5.85
CA ALA A 82 5.09 4.14 6.01
C ALA A 82 3.93 5.08 6.35
N ALA A 83 2.95 5.17 5.46
CA ALA A 83 1.78 6.03 5.60
C ALA A 83 0.50 5.31 5.16
N SER A 84 -0.65 5.75 5.69
CA SER A 84 -1.97 5.41 5.17
C SER A 84 -2.68 6.70 4.79
N LEU A 85 -2.89 6.89 3.49
CA LEU A 85 -3.50 8.09 2.92
C LEU A 85 -4.79 7.70 2.19
N ILE A 86 -5.84 8.50 2.33
CA ILE A 86 -7.05 8.39 1.50
C ILE A 86 -7.29 9.74 0.85
N GLY A 87 -7.38 9.72 -0.48
CA GLY A 87 -7.71 10.89 -1.28
C GLY A 87 -9.13 10.80 -1.84
N GLU A 88 -9.80 11.94 -1.93
CA GLU A 88 -11.08 12.12 -2.62
C GLU A 88 -11.04 13.46 -3.38
N ASN A 89 -11.43 13.45 -4.66
CA ASN A 89 -11.43 14.64 -5.53
C ASN A 89 -10.09 15.42 -5.59
N GLY A 90 -8.96 14.71 -5.47
CA GLY A 90 -7.62 15.32 -5.49
C GLY A 90 -7.15 15.89 -4.15
N GLU A 91 -7.93 15.76 -3.08
CA GLU A 91 -7.55 16.17 -1.73
C GLU A 91 -7.36 14.95 -0.82
N ILE A 92 -6.35 14.99 0.05
CA ILE A 92 -6.16 13.97 1.09
C ILE A 92 -7.16 14.25 2.21
N ILE A 93 -8.13 13.36 2.39
CA ILE A 93 -9.16 13.47 3.43
C ILE A 93 -8.77 12.73 4.72
N TYR A 94 -7.88 11.74 4.63
CA TYR A 94 -7.34 11.01 5.78
C TYR A 94 -5.85 10.76 5.62
N ALA A 95 -5.09 10.95 6.71
CA ALA A 95 -3.68 10.65 6.76
C ALA A 95 -3.30 10.07 8.13
N PHE A 96 -2.58 8.95 8.10
CA PHE A 96 -1.89 8.39 9.26
C PHE A 96 -0.42 8.19 8.91
N LEU A 97 0.46 8.79 9.72
CA LEU A 97 1.91 8.66 9.62
C LEU A 97 2.50 8.60 11.03
N ASP A 98 3.47 7.73 11.24
CA ASP A 98 4.18 7.56 12.52
C ASP A 98 5.68 7.44 12.24
N ALA A 99 6.51 7.96 13.16
CA ALA A 99 7.95 7.83 13.09
C ALA A 99 8.39 6.36 13.24
N ASP A 100 7.66 5.57 14.03
CA ASP A 100 7.81 4.12 14.04
C ASP A 100 7.08 3.53 12.83
N TYR A 101 7.86 3.17 11.81
CA TYR A 101 7.39 2.56 10.57
C TYR A 101 6.69 1.20 10.76
N ARG A 102 6.52 0.68 11.97
CA ARG A 102 5.73 -0.52 12.27
C ARG A 102 4.29 -0.19 12.64
N ASN A 103 4.01 1.04 13.08
CA ASN A 103 2.67 1.49 13.39
C ASN A 103 1.90 1.76 12.09
N ARG A 104 0.64 1.34 12.03
CA ARG A 104 -0.26 1.54 10.89
C ARG A 104 -1.61 2.01 11.42
N ALA A 105 -2.36 2.70 10.56
CA ALA A 105 -3.76 2.97 10.83
C ALA A 105 -4.51 1.67 11.06
N GLU A 106 -5.30 1.60 12.13
CA GLU A 106 -6.15 0.44 12.37
C GLU A 106 -7.30 0.44 11.35
N PRO A 107 -7.61 -0.71 10.69
CA PRO A 107 -8.66 -0.75 9.68
C PRO A 107 -10.01 -0.24 10.17
N SER A 108 -10.34 -0.45 11.46
CA SER A 108 -11.56 0.07 12.06
C SER A 108 -11.62 1.59 12.06
N GLU A 109 -10.52 2.26 12.42
CA GLU A 109 -10.44 3.73 12.45
C GLU A 109 -10.65 4.31 11.06
N ILE A 110 -10.05 3.69 10.04
CA ILE A 110 -10.24 4.06 8.64
C ILE A 110 -11.72 3.93 8.24
N THR A 111 -12.34 2.79 8.55
CA THR A 111 -13.76 2.58 8.18
C THR A 111 -14.72 3.49 8.93
N GLU A 112 -14.40 3.85 10.17
CA GLU A 112 -15.17 4.80 10.97
C GLU A 112 -15.05 6.21 10.41
N PHE A 113 -13.82 6.65 10.09
CA PHE A 113 -13.57 7.91 9.40
C PHE A 113 -14.39 8.01 8.11
N LEU A 114 -14.35 6.98 7.25
CA LEU A 114 -15.06 6.95 5.96
C LEU A 114 -16.59 6.96 6.08
N LYS A 115 -17.14 6.46 7.19
CA LYS A 115 -18.59 6.51 7.45
C LYS A 115 -19.04 7.89 7.89
N ASN A 116 -18.19 8.60 8.63
CA ASN A 116 -18.51 9.87 9.26
C ASN A 116 -18.16 11.09 8.37
N ASN A 117 -17.32 10.91 7.35
CA ASN A 117 -16.87 11.96 6.42
C ASN A 117 -17.50 11.83 5.02
N LYS A 118 -18.67 11.18 4.92
CA LYS A 118 -19.50 11.12 3.71
C LYS A 118 -20.79 11.91 3.89
#